data_AF-A0A382JE55-F1
#
_entry.id   AF-A0A382JE55-F1
#
_cell.length_a   1.000
_cell.length_b   1.000
_cell.length_c   1.000
_cell.angle_alpha   90.00
_cell.angle_beta   90.00
_cell.angle_gamma   90.00
#
_symmetry.space_group_name_H-M   'P 1'
#
loop_
_entity.id
_entity.type
_entity.pdbx_description
1 polymer ?
#
loop_
_entity_poly.entity_id
_entity_poly.type
_entity_poly.pdbx_seq_one_letter_code
_entity_poly.pdbx_strand_id
1 'polypeptide(L)'
;MNFGFGKDWQELGKFEKLTDEARSIVFYAENKASINHFRLLISELTEEKNLQICYVTSVKNDPMLSSKNKNIFTFYIGDGTARTKFFLTLKAKILIMDMPDLETFHIKRSKVFPVHYVYIFHSMFSIHSYLRKGAIDNYDTIFCVGEHHKKEIRETEKVYGLKPKKLITYGFGRLDTLLHEKQKFHQTNPDNDKLIIIAPSYGKYNLLEVCGLE
;
A
#
# COMPACT_ATOMS: atom_id res chain seq x y z
N MET A 1 7.09 13.50 35.31
CA MET A 1 7.31 12.80 34.02
C MET A 1 6.90 13.75 32.90
N ASN A 2 7.87 14.23 32.12
CA ASN A 2 7.59 15.02 30.92
C ASN A 2 7.11 14.05 29.83
N PHE A 3 5.78 13.94 29.63
CA PHE A 3 5.22 13.26 28.48
C PHE A 3 5.42 14.14 27.24
N GLY A 4 6.66 14.25 26.78
CA GLY A 4 6.95 14.74 25.45
C GLY A 4 6.35 13.74 24.47
N PHE A 5 5.18 14.06 23.91
CA PHE A 5 4.58 13.28 22.84
C PHE A 5 5.62 13.08 21.73
N GLY A 6 5.88 11.81 21.40
CA GLY A 6 6.88 11.43 20.40
C GLY A 6 6.63 12.08 19.03
N LYS A 7 7.63 12.01 18.15
CA LYS A 7 7.53 12.57 16.78
C LYS A 7 6.27 12.08 16.06
N ASP A 8 5.90 10.82 16.25
CA ASP A 8 4.69 10.20 15.72
C ASP A 8 3.38 10.90 16.14
N TRP A 9 3.25 11.24 17.41
CA TRP A 9 2.10 11.98 17.93
C TRP A 9 2.06 13.44 17.43
N GLN A 10 3.21 14.06 17.26
CA GLN A 10 3.30 15.42 16.70
C GLN A 10 2.85 15.44 15.24
N GLU A 11 3.29 14.49 14.43
CA GLU A 11 2.88 14.35 13.03
C GLU A 11 1.38 14.00 12.91
N LEU A 12 0.87 13.12 13.77
CA LEU A 12 -0.58 12.85 13.83
C LEU A 12 -1.37 14.13 14.14
N GLY A 13 -0.91 14.94 15.10
CA GLY A 13 -1.53 16.21 15.43
C GLY A 13 -1.50 17.22 14.26
N LYS A 14 -0.46 17.20 13.41
CA LYS A 14 -0.43 18.01 12.18
C LYS A 14 -1.45 17.52 11.15
N PHE A 15 -1.54 16.21 10.95
CA PHE A 15 -2.56 15.59 10.07
C PHE A 15 -3.97 15.95 10.51
N GLU A 16 -4.27 15.86 11.81
CA GLU A 16 -5.60 16.15 12.38
C GLU A 16 -6.02 17.62 12.19
N LYS A 17 -5.06 18.55 12.06
CA LYS A 17 -5.29 19.99 11.83
C LYS A 17 -5.53 20.36 10.37
N LEU A 18 -5.31 19.46 9.41
CA LEU A 18 -5.63 19.71 8.01
C LEU A 18 -7.13 19.93 7.80
N THR A 19 -7.48 20.71 6.78
CA THR A 19 -8.87 20.85 6.33
C THR A 19 -9.38 19.51 5.80
N ASP A 20 -10.70 19.34 5.79
CA ASP A 20 -11.34 18.10 5.33
C ASP A 20 -11.04 17.82 3.84
N GLU A 21 -10.89 18.88 3.03
CA GLU A 21 -10.48 18.80 1.63
C GLU A 21 -9.05 18.26 1.49
N ALA A 22 -8.09 18.82 2.25
CA ALA A 22 -6.68 18.46 2.15
C ALA A 22 -6.38 17.02 2.61
N ARG A 23 -7.17 16.49 3.56
CA ARG A 23 -7.08 15.09 4.03
C ARG A 23 -8.09 14.15 3.40
N SER A 24 -8.75 14.56 2.32
CA SER A 24 -9.83 13.77 1.72
C SER A 24 -9.36 12.45 1.13
N ILE A 25 -8.16 12.41 0.53
CA ILE A 25 -7.53 11.23 -0.06
C ILE A 25 -6.27 10.91 0.72
N VAL A 26 -6.22 9.73 1.33
CA VAL A 26 -5.10 9.30 2.16
C VAL A 26 -4.50 8.01 1.59
N PHE A 27 -3.19 7.97 1.46
CA PHE A 27 -2.41 6.75 1.22
C PHE A 27 -1.74 6.36 2.53
N TYR A 28 -1.80 5.08 2.88
CA TYR A 28 -1.07 4.55 4.03
C TYR A 28 -0.07 3.48 3.60
N ALA A 29 1.17 3.62 4.06
CA ALA A 29 2.28 2.71 3.79
C ALA A 29 2.88 2.14 5.08
N GLU A 30 2.95 0.81 5.19
CA GLU A 30 3.64 0.13 6.30
C GLU A 30 5.10 -0.23 5.94
N ASN A 31 5.45 -0.24 4.65
CA ASN A 31 6.77 -0.57 4.14
C ASN A 31 7.26 0.46 3.11
N LYS A 32 8.58 0.67 3.00
CA LYS A 32 9.21 1.45 1.92
C LYS A 32 8.80 0.99 0.53
N ALA A 33 8.55 -0.31 0.35
CA ALA A 33 8.16 -0.88 -0.93
C ALA A 33 6.78 -0.41 -1.43
N SER A 34 5.90 0.06 -0.53
CA SER A 34 4.52 0.48 -0.88
C SER A 34 4.51 1.55 -1.98
N ILE A 35 5.52 2.43 -2.00
CA ILE A 35 5.64 3.47 -3.03
C ILE A 35 5.72 2.90 -4.45
N ASN A 36 6.26 1.69 -4.64
CA ASN A 36 6.32 1.04 -5.95
C ASN A 36 4.93 0.78 -6.53
N HIS A 37 3.92 0.63 -5.67
CA HIS A 37 2.54 0.33 -6.04
C HIS A 37 1.69 1.59 -6.08
N PHE A 38 2.00 2.60 -5.26
CA PHE A 38 1.25 3.86 -5.21
C PHE A 38 1.72 4.92 -6.21
N ARG A 39 3.00 4.91 -6.62
CA ARG A 39 3.63 6.05 -7.31
C ARG A 39 2.87 6.57 -8.53
N LEU A 40 2.37 5.68 -9.40
CA LEU A 40 1.67 6.10 -10.61
C LEU A 40 0.31 6.72 -10.29
N LEU A 41 -0.41 6.16 -9.31
CA LEU A 41 -1.67 6.73 -8.86
C LEU A 41 -1.48 8.07 -8.14
N ILE A 42 -0.43 8.19 -7.32
CA ILE A 42 -0.08 9.45 -6.65
C ILE A 42 0.28 10.51 -7.69
N SER A 43 1.12 10.20 -8.68
CA SER A 43 1.48 11.13 -9.76
C SER A 43 0.25 11.55 -10.57
N GLU A 44 -0.60 10.62 -11.00
CA GLU A 44 -1.85 10.96 -11.71
C GLU A 44 -2.73 11.90 -10.87
N LEU A 45 -2.94 11.61 -9.59
CA LEU A 45 -3.79 12.46 -8.73
C LEU A 45 -3.17 13.84 -8.49
N THR A 46 -1.85 13.92 -8.28
CA THR A 46 -1.20 15.14 -7.78
C THR A 46 -0.65 16.02 -8.88
N GLU A 47 -0.14 15.45 -9.97
CA GLU A 47 0.50 16.15 -11.07
C GLU A 47 -0.49 16.40 -12.21
N GLU A 48 -1.21 15.36 -12.65
CA GLU A 48 -2.15 15.46 -13.77
C GLU A 48 -3.52 16.01 -13.35
N LYS A 49 -4.03 15.61 -12.19
CA LYS A 49 -5.34 16.09 -11.67
C LYS A 49 -5.23 17.24 -10.68
N ASN A 50 -4.01 17.62 -10.27
CA ASN A 50 -3.75 18.70 -9.30
C ASN A 50 -4.57 18.57 -8.00
N LEU A 51 -4.77 17.34 -7.52
CA LEU A 51 -5.45 17.04 -6.27
C LEU A 51 -4.44 16.92 -5.12
N GLN A 52 -4.85 17.36 -3.94
CA GLN A 52 -4.09 17.17 -2.72
C GLN A 52 -4.30 15.76 -2.15
N ILE A 53 -3.23 15.13 -1.70
CA ILE A 53 -3.26 13.84 -1.01
C ILE A 53 -2.43 13.89 0.27
N CYS A 54 -2.80 13.06 1.24
CA CYS A 54 -1.99 12.78 2.41
C CYS A 54 -1.29 11.43 2.25
N TYR A 55 0.03 11.38 2.37
CA TYR A 55 0.81 10.16 2.46
C TYR A 55 1.23 9.92 3.91
N VAL A 56 0.66 8.90 4.53
CA VAL A 56 0.88 8.55 5.93
C VAL A 56 1.68 7.26 6.00
N THR A 57 2.74 7.21 6.80
CA THR A 57 3.64 6.05 6.84
C THR A 57 4.06 5.68 8.24
N SER A 58 4.24 4.37 8.47
CA SER A 58 4.87 3.83 9.68
C SER A 58 6.38 3.68 9.54
N VAL A 59 6.96 4.07 8.41
CA VAL A 59 8.39 3.91 8.13
C VAL A 59 9.14 5.22 8.36
N LYS A 60 10.04 5.23 9.35
CA LYS A 60 10.77 6.45 9.77
C LYS A 60 11.59 7.10 8.66
N ASN A 61 12.16 6.28 7.77
CA ASN A 61 13.02 6.70 6.65
C ASN A 61 12.35 6.37 5.30
N ASP A 62 11.02 6.54 5.21
CA ASP A 62 10.30 6.42 3.94
C ASP A 62 10.74 7.55 2.98
N PRO A 63 11.15 7.24 1.74
CA PRO A 63 11.53 8.26 0.76
C PRO A 63 10.44 9.32 0.51
N MET A 64 9.17 8.96 0.65
CA MET A 64 8.06 9.88 0.45
C MET A 64 8.02 11.01 1.47
N LEU A 65 8.59 10.83 2.68
CA LEU A 65 8.65 11.89 3.68
C LEU A 65 9.45 13.11 3.20
N SER A 66 10.33 12.93 2.21
CA SER A 66 11.15 14.00 1.60
C SER A 66 10.55 14.52 0.28
N SER A 67 9.29 14.19 -0.02
CA SER A 67 8.63 14.67 -1.24
C SER A 67 8.62 16.20 -1.32
N LYS A 68 8.95 16.73 -2.51
CA LYS A 68 8.90 18.17 -2.81
C LYS A 68 7.59 18.58 -3.51
N ASN A 69 6.70 17.63 -3.78
CA ASN A 69 5.43 17.91 -4.45
C ASN A 69 4.49 18.61 -3.47
N LYS A 70 4.12 19.87 -3.78
CA LYS A 70 3.25 20.72 -2.95
C LYS A 70 1.84 20.15 -2.71
N ASN A 71 1.40 19.19 -3.54
CA ASN A 71 0.11 18.52 -3.43
C ASN A 71 0.18 17.26 -2.55
N ILE A 72 1.34 16.95 -1.97
CA ILE A 72 1.56 15.78 -1.11
C ILE A 72 1.90 16.25 0.31
N PHE A 73 0.99 16.01 1.25
CA PHE A 73 1.25 16.19 2.68
C PHE A 73 1.73 14.87 3.27
N THR A 74 2.86 14.86 3.98
CA THR A 74 3.50 13.63 4.45
C THR A 74 3.52 13.56 5.97
N PHE A 75 3.23 12.38 6.53
CA PHE A 75 3.13 12.19 7.98
C PHE A 75 3.74 10.84 8.39
N TYR A 76 4.64 10.86 9.36
CA TYR A 76 5.17 9.66 9.99
C TYR A 76 4.44 9.40 11.32
N ILE A 77 3.68 8.32 11.41
CA ILE A 77 2.85 8.00 12.60
C ILE A 77 3.35 6.80 13.42
N GLY A 78 4.52 6.26 13.06
CA GLY A 78 5.11 5.10 13.73
C GLY A 78 4.22 3.86 13.65
N ASP A 79 4.50 2.88 14.51
CA ASP A 79 3.79 1.59 14.59
C ASP A 79 3.03 1.38 15.92
N GLY A 80 3.17 2.32 16.86
CA GLY A 80 2.57 2.29 18.19
C GLY A 80 1.19 2.95 18.31
N THR A 81 0.93 3.58 19.46
CA THR A 81 -0.41 4.09 19.83
C THR A 81 -0.88 5.26 18.96
N ALA A 82 0.03 6.09 18.43
CA ALA A 82 -0.30 7.13 17.46
C ALA A 82 -0.95 6.52 16.21
N ARG A 83 -0.38 5.43 15.67
CA ARG A 83 -0.97 4.70 14.56
C ARG A 83 -2.34 4.12 14.89
N THR A 84 -2.48 3.50 16.06
CA THR A 84 -3.77 2.96 16.50
C THR A 84 -4.84 4.06 16.55
N LYS A 85 -4.51 5.23 17.12
CA LYS A 85 -5.42 6.38 17.15
C LYS A 85 -5.76 6.85 15.73
N PHE A 86 -4.74 7.05 14.89
CA PHE A 86 -4.92 7.47 13.49
C PHE A 86 -5.99 6.64 12.79
N PHE A 87 -5.89 5.31 12.85
CA PHE A 87 -6.84 4.41 12.19
C PHE A 87 -8.25 4.48 12.80
N LEU A 88 -8.36 4.45 14.13
CA LEU A 88 -9.64 4.46 14.82
C LEU A 88 -10.42 5.76 14.64
N THR A 89 -9.73 6.90 14.47
CA THR A 89 -10.34 8.23 14.36
C THR A 89 -10.08 8.89 13.01
N LEU A 90 -9.66 8.14 11.99
CA LEU A 90 -9.34 8.69 10.67
C LEU A 90 -10.54 9.43 10.11
N LYS A 91 -10.36 10.72 9.83
CA LYS A 91 -11.30 11.55 9.07
C LYS A 91 -10.76 11.77 7.66
N ALA A 92 -11.30 11.03 6.70
CA ALA A 92 -10.96 11.11 5.29
C ALA A 92 -12.17 10.66 4.46
N LYS A 93 -12.19 10.96 3.16
CA LYS A 93 -13.17 10.33 2.25
C LYS A 93 -12.70 8.94 1.84
N ILE A 94 -11.41 8.81 1.52
CA ILE A 94 -10.81 7.58 0.98
C ILE A 94 -9.48 7.29 1.69
N LEU A 95 -9.29 6.03 2.08
CA LEU A 95 -7.99 5.50 2.46
C LEU A 95 -7.56 4.40 1.48
N ILE A 96 -6.36 4.54 0.90
CA ILE A 96 -5.75 3.61 -0.03
C ILE A 96 -4.60 2.88 0.69
N MET A 97 -4.57 1.55 0.61
CA MET A 97 -3.58 0.69 1.26
C MET A 97 -3.18 -0.48 0.36
N ASP A 98 -1.98 -1.02 0.57
CA ASP A 98 -1.48 -2.25 -0.06
C ASP A 98 -1.28 -3.41 0.93
N MET A 99 -1.55 -3.14 2.20
CA MET A 99 -1.49 -4.07 3.31
C MET A 99 -2.81 -4.85 3.46
N PRO A 100 -2.80 -6.20 3.55
CA PRO A 100 -4.00 -6.99 3.81
C PRO A 100 -4.44 -6.90 5.29
N ASP A 101 -5.48 -7.67 5.65
CA ASP A 101 -5.91 -7.94 7.02
C ASP A 101 -6.48 -6.72 7.80
N LEU A 102 -7.07 -5.76 7.08
CA LEU A 102 -7.84 -4.66 7.67
C LEU A 102 -8.94 -5.21 8.60
N GLU A 103 -9.12 -4.61 9.77
CA GLU A 103 -10.01 -5.05 10.87
C GLU A 103 -9.63 -6.36 11.57
N THR A 104 -8.66 -7.13 11.07
CA THR A 104 -8.26 -8.40 11.69
C THR A 104 -7.34 -8.19 12.89
N PHE A 105 -6.24 -7.43 12.72
CA PHE A 105 -5.22 -7.22 13.76
C PHE A 105 -5.29 -5.80 14.36
N HIS A 106 -4.16 -5.12 14.53
CA HIS A 106 -4.07 -3.78 15.14
C HIS A 106 -4.62 -2.66 14.24
N ILE A 107 -4.66 -2.88 12.92
CA ILE A 107 -5.19 -1.90 11.98
C ILE A 107 -6.70 -2.07 11.84
N LYS A 108 -7.42 -1.04 12.24
CA LYS A 108 -8.88 -0.99 12.26
C LYS A 108 -9.40 0.05 11.27
N ARG A 109 -10.63 -0.13 10.82
CA ARG A 109 -11.41 0.92 10.16
C ARG A 109 -11.72 2.02 11.19
N SER A 110 -11.91 3.23 10.68
CA SER A 110 -12.35 4.37 11.47
C SER A 110 -13.68 4.03 12.13
N LYS A 111 -13.72 4.25 13.45
CA LYS A 111 -14.92 4.05 14.28
C LYS A 111 -15.66 5.37 14.48
N VAL A 112 -15.06 6.49 14.08
CA VAL A 112 -15.62 7.84 14.26
C VAL A 112 -16.19 8.39 12.95
N PHE A 113 -15.53 8.14 11.81
CA PHE A 113 -15.94 8.70 10.52
C PHE A 113 -16.09 7.62 9.46
N PRO A 114 -17.06 7.77 8.53
CA PRO A 114 -17.22 6.84 7.42
C PRO A 114 -16.12 7.07 6.37
N VAL A 115 -15.11 6.21 6.38
CA VAL A 115 -14.01 6.22 5.40
C VAL A 115 -14.23 5.09 4.39
N HIS A 116 -13.99 5.36 3.10
CA HIS A 116 -14.00 4.36 2.03
C HIS A 116 -12.60 3.74 1.86
N TYR A 117 -12.48 2.43 2.02
CA TYR A 117 -11.18 1.74 1.99
C TYR A 117 -10.96 1.07 0.64
N VAL A 118 -9.82 1.38 0.03
CA VAL A 118 -9.37 0.85 -1.26
C VAL A 118 -8.11 0.00 -1.04
N TYR A 119 -8.16 -1.24 -1.53
CA TYR A 119 -6.99 -2.11 -1.57
C TYR A 119 -6.32 -2.06 -2.95
N ILE A 120 -5.01 -1.84 -2.97
CA ILE A 120 -4.14 -1.95 -4.15
C ILE A 120 -3.18 -3.11 -3.93
N PHE A 121 -3.05 -4.00 -4.91
CA PHE A 121 -2.14 -5.13 -4.78
C PHE A 121 -0.67 -4.71 -4.87
N HIS A 122 0.16 -5.31 -4.02
CA HIS A 122 1.62 -5.22 -4.10
C HIS A 122 2.26 -6.31 -4.99
N SER A 123 1.46 -7.21 -5.56
CA SER A 123 1.91 -8.26 -6.49
C SER A 123 0.75 -8.78 -7.36
N MET A 124 1.06 -9.62 -8.35
CA MET A 124 0.10 -10.19 -9.31
C MET A 124 -0.23 -11.66 -8.99
N PHE A 125 -0.11 -12.07 -7.73
CA PHE A 125 -0.35 -13.45 -7.28
C PHE A 125 -1.83 -13.85 -7.32
N SER A 126 -2.13 -15.13 -7.13
CA SER A 126 -3.50 -15.55 -6.78
C SER A 126 -3.82 -15.19 -5.32
N ILE A 127 -4.96 -14.55 -5.11
CA ILE A 127 -5.50 -14.17 -3.79
C ILE A 127 -5.71 -15.42 -2.96
N HIS A 128 -6.26 -16.48 -3.57
CA HIS A 128 -6.58 -17.73 -2.90
C HIS A 128 -5.33 -18.50 -2.45
N SER A 129 -4.22 -18.42 -3.19
CA SER A 129 -3.00 -19.15 -2.85
C SER A 129 -2.08 -18.40 -1.90
N TYR A 130 -2.05 -17.06 -1.98
CA TYR A 130 -1.04 -16.25 -1.29
C TYR A 130 -1.58 -15.58 -0.03
N LEU A 131 -2.80 -15.04 -0.08
CA LEU A 131 -3.34 -14.28 1.04
C LEU A 131 -4.03 -15.19 2.05
N ARG A 132 -4.00 -14.76 3.32
CA ARG A 132 -4.76 -15.41 4.38
C ARG A 132 -6.26 -15.33 4.08
N LYS A 133 -7.00 -16.32 4.58
CA LYS A 133 -8.47 -16.27 4.54
C LYS A 133 -8.97 -14.97 5.18
N GLY A 134 -9.79 -14.23 4.45
CA GLY A 134 -10.40 -12.98 4.91
C GLY A 134 -9.53 -11.72 4.77
N ALA A 135 -8.33 -11.84 4.20
CA ALA A 135 -7.34 -10.76 4.12
C ALA A 135 -7.83 -9.47 3.47
N ILE A 136 -8.83 -9.54 2.59
CA ILE A 136 -9.37 -8.35 1.90
C ILE A 136 -10.85 -8.12 2.18
N ASP A 137 -11.45 -8.87 3.11
CA ASP A 137 -12.90 -8.88 3.36
C ASP A 137 -13.42 -7.56 3.93
N ASN A 138 -12.57 -6.77 4.57
CA ASN A 138 -12.97 -5.50 5.19
C ASN A 138 -12.67 -4.28 4.33
N TYR A 139 -12.36 -4.47 3.03
CA TYR A 139 -12.25 -3.38 2.05
C TYR A 139 -13.55 -3.17 1.28
N ASP A 140 -13.78 -1.92 0.86
CA ASP A 140 -14.97 -1.51 0.10
C ASP A 140 -14.73 -1.63 -1.41
N THR A 141 -13.56 -1.20 -1.87
CA THR A 141 -13.12 -1.31 -3.27
C THR A 141 -11.81 -2.06 -3.37
N ILE A 142 -11.68 -2.90 -4.38
CA ILE A 142 -10.44 -3.57 -4.74
C ILE A 142 -10.02 -3.13 -6.14
N PHE A 143 -8.77 -2.65 -6.26
CA PHE A 143 -8.13 -2.36 -7.54
C PHE A 143 -7.49 -3.64 -8.06
N CYS A 144 -8.25 -4.39 -8.86
CA CYS A 144 -7.83 -5.70 -9.36
C CYS A 144 -6.76 -5.56 -10.45
N VAL A 145 -5.69 -6.35 -10.30
CA VAL A 145 -4.62 -6.48 -11.29
C VAL A 145 -5.14 -7.02 -12.62
N GLY A 146 -6.04 -8.00 -12.57
CA GLY A 146 -6.66 -8.57 -13.76
C GLY A 146 -7.90 -9.38 -13.44
N GLU A 147 -8.43 -10.06 -14.46
CA GLU A 147 -9.68 -10.84 -14.33
C GLU A 147 -9.59 -11.99 -13.33
N HIS A 148 -8.39 -12.55 -13.10
CA HIS A 148 -8.20 -13.59 -12.09
C HIS A 148 -8.57 -13.11 -10.69
N HIS A 149 -8.11 -11.92 -10.25
CA HIS A 149 -8.50 -11.33 -8.97
C HIS A 149 -10.02 -11.14 -8.87
N LYS A 150 -10.67 -10.68 -9.95
CA LYS A 150 -12.13 -10.51 -9.93
C LYS A 150 -12.86 -11.83 -9.72
N LYS A 151 -12.48 -12.86 -10.49
CA LYS A 151 -13.06 -14.20 -10.40
C LYS A 151 -12.87 -14.80 -9.01
N GLU A 152 -11.65 -14.73 -8.49
CA GLU A 152 -11.31 -15.22 -7.15
C GLU A 152 -12.11 -14.50 -6.05
N ILE A 153 -12.20 -13.17 -6.11
CA ILE A 153 -12.97 -12.40 -5.12
C ILE A 153 -14.46 -12.73 -5.21
N ARG A 154 -15.03 -12.80 -6.43
CA ARG A 154 -16.45 -13.16 -6.59
C ARG A 154 -16.76 -14.56 -6.08
N GLU A 155 -15.86 -15.53 -6.31
CA GLU A 155 -16.06 -16.88 -5.77
C GLU A 155 -15.93 -16.89 -4.24
N THR A 156 -14.95 -16.18 -3.66
CA THR A 156 -14.85 -15.99 -2.21
C THR A 156 -16.13 -15.40 -1.63
N GLU A 157 -16.65 -14.32 -2.23
CA GLU A 157 -17.89 -13.67 -1.79
C GLU A 157 -19.08 -14.63 -1.82
N LYS A 158 -19.20 -15.42 -2.88
CA LYS A 158 -20.26 -16.44 -3.04
C LYS A 158 -20.13 -17.56 -2.02
N VAL A 159 -18.94 -18.15 -1.87
CA VAL A 159 -18.68 -19.30 -0.99
C VAL A 159 -18.87 -18.93 0.48
N TYR A 160 -18.45 -17.72 0.88
CA TYR A 160 -18.50 -17.29 2.27
C TYR A 160 -19.65 -16.33 2.59
N GLY A 161 -20.55 -16.05 1.63
CA GLY A 161 -21.69 -15.16 1.83
C GLY A 161 -21.32 -13.71 2.16
N LEU A 162 -20.21 -13.21 1.60
CA LEU A 162 -19.72 -11.85 1.87
C LEU A 162 -20.48 -10.81 1.05
N LYS A 163 -20.51 -9.57 1.56
CA LYS A 163 -21.05 -8.44 0.80
C LYS A 163 -20.20 -8.17 -0.45
N PRO A 164 -20.82 -8.04 -1.63
CA PRO A 164 -20.10 -7.74 -2.86
C PRO A 164 -19.32 -6.43 -2.78
N LYS A 165 -18.02 -6.50 -3.08
CA LYS A 165 -17.13 -5.34 -3.19
C LYS A 165 -17.26 -4.69 -4.55
N LYS A 166 -16.80 -3.44 -4.63
CA LYS A 166 -16.54 -2.77 -5.90
C LYS A 166 -15.20 -3.24 -6.45
N LEU A 167 -15.24 -3.94 -7.58
CA LEU A 167 -14.03 -4.47 -8.24
C LEU A 167 -13.72 -3.60 -9.45
N ILE A 168 -12.54 -2.97 -9.45
CA ILE A 168 -12.09 -2.09 -10.53
C ILE A 168 -11.00 -2.80 -11.33
N THR A 169 -11.12 -2.79 -12.66
CA THR A 169 -10.00 -3.16 -13.54
C THR A 169 -8.94 -2.09 -13.44
N TYR A 170 -7.88 -2.34 -12.68
CA TYR A 170 -6.85 -1.35 -12.41
C TYR A 170 -5.53 -1.65 -13.12
N GLY A 171 -5.17 -2.93 -13.27
CA GLY A 171 -3.85 -3.31 -13.74
C GLY A 171 -2.81 -3.29 -12.61
N PHE A 172 -1.53 -3.25 -12.97
CA PHE A 172 -0.43 -3.27 -12.00
C PHE A 172 0.64 -2.25 -12.36
N GLY A 173 0.54 -1.04 -11.79
CA GLY A 173 1.40 0.09 -12.16
C GLY A 173 2.91 -0.14 -11.99
N ARG A 174 3.32 -1.09 -11.13
CA ARG A 174 4.73 -1.49 -11.05
C ARG A 174 5.21 -2.21 -12.30
N LEU A 175 4.35 -2.99 -12.98
CA LEU A 175 4.71 -3.59 -14.26
C LEU A 175 4.86 -2.52 -15.35
N ASP A 176 3.95 -1.54 -15.40
CA ASP A 176 4.03 -0.43 -16.38
C ASP A 176 5.37 0.32 -16.25
N THR A 177 5.77 0.57 -15.00
CA THR A 177 7.07 1.13 -14.66
C THR A 177 8.22 0.30 -15.22
N LEU A 178 8.22 -1.01 -14.96
CA LEU A 178 9.29 -1.91 -15.36
C LEU A 178 9.38 -2.02 -16.89
N LEU A 179 8.25 -2.00 -17.59
CA LEU A 179 8.19 -2.01 -19.04
C LEU A 179 8.81 -0.73 -19.63
N HIS A 180 8.53 0.44 -19.03
CA HIS A 180 9.14 1.70 -19.45
C HIS A 180 10.66 1.76 -19.16
N GLU A 181 11.07 1.30 -17.98
CA GLU A 181 12.50 1.21 -17.60
C GLU A 181 13.25 0.29 -18.57
N LYS A 182 12.65 -0.85 -18.94
CA LYS A 182 13.22 -1.78 -19.93
C LYS A 182 13.43 -1.14 -21.30
N GLN A 183 12.51 -0.31 -21.78
CA GLN A 183 12.64 0.36 -23.09
C GLN A 183 13.84 1.33 -23.13
N LYS A 184 14.16 1.96 -22.00
CA LYS A 184 15.29 2.88 -21.86
C LYS A 184 16.59 2.20 -21.46
N PHE A 185 16.53 0.90 -21.15
CA PHE A 185 17.68 0.14 -20.71
C PHE A 185 18.57 -0.16 -21.91
N HIS A 186 19.70 0.54 -22.00
CA HIS A 186 20.79 0.18 -22.90
C HIS A 186 21.75 -0.74 -22.13
N GLN A 187 22.07 -1.92 -22.68
CA GLN A 187 23.08 -2.81 -22.09
C GLN A 187 24.42 -2.08 -22.05
N THR A 188 24.88 -1.72 -20.85
CA THR A 188 26.12 -0.96 -20.65
C THR A 188 27.35 -1.85 -20.51
N ASN A 189 27.19 -3.17 -20.40
CA ASN A 189 28.32 -4.08 -20.17
C ASN A 189 28.23 -5.34 -21.05
N PRO A 190 29.12 -5.49 -22.06
CA PRO A 190 29.16 -6.67 -22.92
C PRO A 190 29.67 -7.95 -22.23
N ASP A 191 30.26 -7.86 -21.03
CA ASP A 191 30.71 -9.02 -20.23
C ASP A 191 29.56 -9.72 -19.47
N ASN A 192 28.32 -9.25 -19.61
CA ASN A 192 27.17 -9.72 -18.85
C ASN A 192 26.41 -10.90 -19.49
N ASP A 193 26.99 -11.52 -20.52
CA ASP A 193 26.40 -12.63 -21.30
C ASP A 193 26.06 -13.88 -20.45
N LYS A 194 26.49 -13.92 -19.18
CA LYS A 194 26.25 -15.03 -18.24
C LYS A 194 25.62 -14.60 -16.91
N LEU A 195 24.84 -13.52 -16.88
CA LEU A 195 24.13 -13.13 -15.65
C LEU A 195 22.96 -14.08 -15.37
N ILE A 196 23.02 -14.80 -14.24
CA ILE A 196 21.94 -15.65 -13.74
C ILE A 196 21.31 -14.96 -12.51
N ILE A 197 19.99 -14.77 -12.54
CA ILE A 197 19.22 -14.26 -11.40
C ILE A 197 18.54 -15.46 -10.71
N ILE A 198 18.84 -15.65 -9.43
CA ILE A 198 18.21 -16.66 -8.58
C ILE A 198 17.34 -15.92 -7.54
N ALA A 199 16.03 -16.15 -7.58
CA ALA A 199 15.05 -15.47 -6.72
C ALA A 199 14.06 -16.48 -6.11
N PRO A 200 14.48 -17.30 -5.13
CA PRO A 200 13.61 -18.31 -4.54
C PRO A 200 12.54 -17.64 -3.67
N SER A 201 11.40 -18.32 -3.51
CA SER A 201 10.41 -17.96 -2.50
C SER A 201 10.95 -18.19 -1.08
N TYR A 202 10.37 -17.52 -0.09
CA TYR A 202 10.64 -17.83 1.32
C TYR A 202 10.20 -19.26 1.67
N GLY A 203 10.89 -19.88 2.63
CA GLY A 203 10.52 -21.19 3.17
C GLY A 203 11.72 -22.00 3.64
N LYS A 204 11.49 -22.88 4.62
CA LYS A 204 12.53 -23.71 5.27
C LYS A 204 13.35 -24.59 4.30
N TYR A 205 12.80 -24.87 3.11
CA TYR A 205 13.42 -25.72 2.10
C TYR A 205 13.61 -24.97 0.78
N ASN A 206 13.74 -23.64 0.81
CA ASN A 206 14.02 -22.89 -0.41
C ASN A 206 15.48 -23.09 -0.86
N LEU A 207 15.74 -22.84 -2.14
CA LEU A 207 17.03 -23.14 -2.78
C LEU A 207 18.23 -22.54 -2.04
N LEU A 208 18.13 -21.29 -1.54
CA LEU A 208 19.23 -20.62 -0.85
C LEU A 208 19.41 -21.15 0.58
N GLU A 209 18.35 -21.57 1.27
CA GLU A 209 18.46 -22.18 2.60
C GLU A 209 19.09 -23.57 2.55
N VAL A 210 18.85 -24.34 1.47
CA VAL A 210 19.33 -25.73 1.34
C VAL A 210 20.71 -25.79 0.69
N CYS A 211 20.96 -24.93 -0.30
CA CYS A 211 22.16 -25.00 -1.14
C CYS A 211 23.05 -23.75 -1.06
N GLY A 212 22.61 -22.69 -0.38
CA GLY A 212 23.44 -21.51 -0.15
C GLY A 212 24.62 -21.84 0.75
N LEU A 213 25.80 -21.37 0.37
CA LEU A 213 26.98 -21.38 1.23
C LEU A 213 27.02 -20.01 1.95
N GLU A 214 27.30 -20.02 3.26
CA GLU A 214 27.56 -18.79 4.03
C GLU A 214 28.83 -18.06 3.55
#